data_AF-A0A7Z0STD2-F1
#
_entry.id   AF-A0A7Z0STD2-F1
#
_cell.length_a   1.000
_cell.length_b   1.000
_cell.length_c   1.000
_cell.angle_alpha   90.00
_cell.angle_beta   90.00
_cell.angle_gamma   90.00
#
_symmetry.space_group_name_H-M   'P 1'
#
loop_
_entity.id
_entity.type
_entity.pdbx_description
1 polymer ?
#
loop_
_entity_poly.entity_id
_entity_poly.type
_entity_poly.pdbx_seq_one_letter_code
_entity_poly.pdbx_strand_id
1 'polypeptide(L)'
;MSKTDVSPTSLQIAILRSKASGKDDAAAARELHISERTLRRHLDRLTRTLGVAGRLALGIEVGQRGWLSSERIGAQHHTACGCHTLDDSP
;
A
#
# COMPACT_ATOMS: atom_id res chain seq x y z
N MET A 1 17.58 12.53 -11.02
CA MET A 1 16.42 12.40 -10.11
C MET A 1 16.63 11.15 -9.27
N SER A 2 17.04 11.30 -8.01
CA SER A 2 17.41 10.17 -7.16
C SER A 2 16.16 9.35 -6.80
N LYS A 3 16.14 8.09 -7.24
CA LYS A 3 15.08 7.12 -6.97
C LYS A 3 15.08 6.85 -5.46
N THR A 4 14.12 7.42 -4.72
CA THR A 4 13.98 7.19 -3.28
C THR A 4 13.89 5.69 -3.03
N ASP A 5 14.85 5.14 -2.28
CA ASP A 5 14.86 3.76 -1.79
C ASP A 5 13.89 3.65 -0.61
N VAL A 6 12.60 3.73 -0.93
CA VAL A 6 11.55 3.44 0.05
C VAL A 6 11.23 1.96 0.01
N SER A 7 11.37 1.27 1.15
CA SER A 7 10.80 -0.07 1.30
C SER A 7 9.36 0.04 1.80
N PRO A 8 8.37 -0.50 1.08
CA PRO A 8 6.98 -0.54 1.54
C PRO A 8 6.84 -1.49 2.73
N THR A 9 5.88 -1.21 3.61
CA THR A 9 5.55 -2.11 4.73
C THR A 9 4.81 -3.36 4.25
N SER A 10 4.77 -4.41 5.07
CA SER A 10 4.06 -5.66 4.75
C SER A 10 2.59 -5.45 4.40
N LEU A 11 1.89 -4.51 5.06
CA LEU A 11 0.52 -4.14 4.72
C LEU A 11 0.43 -3.45 3.35
N GLN A 12 1.36 -2.54 3.05
CA GLN A 12 1.42 -1.88 1.75
C GLN A 12 1.67 -2.87 0.61
N ILE A 13 2.55 -3.85 0.82
CA ILE A 13 2.77 -4.95 -0.13
C ILE A 13 1.48 -5.75 -0.34
N ALA A 14 0.76 -6.09 0.74
CA ALA A 14 -0.49 -6.83 0.64
C ALA A 14 -1.58 -6.04 -0.12
N ILE A 15 -1.69 -4.74 0.13
CA ILE A 15 -2.55 -3.82 -0.63
C ILE A 15 -2.15 -3.84 -2.11
N LEU A 16 -0.88 -3.61 -2.42
CA LEU A 16 -0.38 -3.58 -3.79
C LEU A 16 -0.61 -4.90 -4.53
N ARG A 17 -0.47 -6.03 -3.86
CA ARG A 17 -0.76 -7.36 -4.42
C ARG A 17 -2.24 -7.54 -4.71
N SER A 18 -3.11 -7.16 -3.76
CA SER A 18 -4.56 -7.22 -3.95
C SER A 18 -5.00 -6.33 -5.14
N LYS A 19 -4.40 -5.13 -5.27
CA LYS A 19 -4.61 -4.22 -6.41
C LYS A 19 -4.08 -4.80 -7.72
N ALA A 20 -2.92 -5.45 -7.73
CA ALA A 20 -2.34 -6.09 -8.92
C ALA A 20 -3.22 -7.25 -9.42
N SER A 21 -3.95 -7.92 -8.53
CA SER A 21 -4.96 -8.93 -8.87
C SER A 21 -6.25 -8.35 -9.46
N GLY A 22 -6.33 -7.03 -9.69
CA GLY A 22 -7.49 -6.37 -10.28
C GLY A 22 -8.65 -6.13 -9.30
N LYS A 23 -8.43 -6.30 -8.00
CA LYS A 23 -9.48 -6.03 -6.99
C LYS A 23 -9.71 -4.53 -6.80
N ASP A 24 -10.96 -4.17 -6.59
CA ASP A 24 -11.33 -2.82 -6.17
C ASP A 24 -10.88 -2.54 -4.73
N ASP A 25 -10.96 -1.27 -4.33
CA ASP A 25 -10.49 -0.83 -3.02
C ASP A 25 -11.32 -1.45 -1.87
N ALA A 26 -12.61 -1.71 -2.11
CA ALA A 26 -13.53 -2.31 -1.13
C ALA A 26 -13.25 -3.80 -0.90
N ALA A 27 -13.03 -4.57 -1.97
CA ALA A 27 -12.66 -5.98 -1.90
C ALA A 27 -11.27 -6.16 -1.28
N ALA A 28 -10.31 -5.31 -1.65
CA ALA A 28 -8.97 -5.32 -1.06
C ALA A 28 -9.02 -4.97 0.44
N ALA A 29 -9.82 -3.97 0.84
CA ALA A 29 -10.00 -3.60 2.24
C ALA A 29 -10.62 -4.75 3.06
N ARG A 30 -11.65 -5.40 2.52
CA ARG A 30 -12.29 -6.59 3.12
C ARG A 30 -11.32 -7.75 3.28
N GLU A 31 -10.54 -8.06 2.25
CA GLU A 31 -9.53 -9.13 2.27
C GLU A 31 -8.45 -8.88 3.32
N LEU A 32 -8.05 -7.62 3.51
CA LEU A 32 -6.99 -7.23 4.44
C LEU A 32 -7.51 -6.87 5.83
N HIS A 33 -8.81 -7.01 6.09
CA HIS A 33 -9.47 -6.63 7.35
C HIS A 33 -9.20 -5.19 7.78
N ILE A 34 -9.09 -4.26 6.82
CA ILE A 34 -8.91 -2.82 7.06
C ILE A 34 -10.06 -2.01 6.47
N SER A 35 -10.17 -0.73 6.84
CA SER A 35 -11.12 0.18 6.20
C SER A 35 -10.60 0.67 4.83
N GLU A 36 -11.51 0.97 3.91
CA GLU A 36 -11.17 1.62 2.62
C GLU A 36 -10.43 2.95 2.82
N ARG A 37 -10.73 3.67 3.90
CA ARG A 37 -10.01 4.90 4.29
C ARG A 37 -8.54 4.61 4.61
N THR A 38 -8.27 3.58 5.40
CA THR A 38 -6.91 3.14 5.73
C THR A 38 -6.16 2.74 4.46
N LEU A 39 -6.81 1.96 3.58
CA LEU A 39 -6.25 1.55 2.30
C LEU A 39 -5.89 2.75 1.41
N ARG A 40 -6.82 3.69 1.21
CA ARG A 40 -6.58 4.93 0.45
C ARG A 40 -5.44 5.76 1.03
N ARG A 41 -5.38 5.92 2.36
CA ARG A 41 -4.29 6.64 3.04
C ARG A 41 -2.92 6.01 2.79
N HIS A 42 -2.84 4.68 2.76
CA HIS A 42 -1.59 3.99 2.44
C HIS A 42 -1.18 4.18 0.99
N LEU A 43 -2.13 4.14 0.05
CA LEU A 43 -1.89 4.42 -1.36
C LEU A 43 -1.44 5.86 -1.58
N ASP A 44 -2.13 6.84 -0.98
CA ASP A 44 -1.76 8.26 -1.10
C ASP A 44 -0.38 8.56 -0.51
N ARG A 45 -0.03 7.88 0.59
CA ARG A 45 1.32 7.98 1.15
C ARG A 45 2.35 7.40 0.20
N LEU A 46 2.08 6.23 -0.42
CA LEU A 46 2.97 5.64 -1.41
C LEU A 46 3.14 6.54 -2.63
N THR A 47 2.05 7.09 -3.18
CA THR A 47 2.13 7.97 -4.35
C THR A 47 2.94 9.23 -4.07
N ARG A 48 2.74 9.84 -2.90
CA ARG A 48 3.49 11.03 -2.47
C ARG A 48 4.97 10.73 -2.27
N THR A 49 5.29 9.63 -1.59
CA THR A 49 6.69 9.29 -1.32
C THR A 49 7.46 8.86 -2.58
N LEU A 50 6.76 8.23 -3.52
CA LEU A 50 7.32 7.83 -4.82
C LEU A 50 7.27 8.95 -5.86
N GLY A 51 6.56 10.05 -5.59
CA GLY A 51 6.40 11.16 -6.52
C GLY A 51 5.59 10.81 -7.78
N VAL A 52 4.70 9.82 -7.69
CA VAL A 52 3.92 9.34 -8.85
C VAL A 52 2.52 9.95 -8.92
N ALA A 53 2.07 10.22 -10.15
CA ALA A 53 0.79 10.85 -10.45
C ALA A 53 -0.41 9.87 -10.42
N GLY A 54 -0.60 9.18 -9.29
CA GLY A 54 -1.80 8.38 -9.02
C GLY A 54 -1.59 6.86 -9.07
N ARG A 55 -2.70 6.12 -8.95
CA ARG A 55 -2.70 4.66 -8.73
C ARG A 55 -2.12 3.84 -9.88
N LEU A 56 -2.32 4.30 -11.12
CA LEU A 56 -1.79 3.61 -12.31
C LEU A 56 -0.25 3.73 -12.37
N ALA A 57 0.26 4.95 -12.22
CA ALA A 57 1.70 5.21 -12.15
C ALA A 57 2.35 4.50 -10.96
N LEU A 58 1.64 4.40 -9.82
CA LEU A 58 2.06 3.58 -8.68
C LEU A 58 2.21 2.10 -9.06
N GLY A 59 1.24 1.51 -9.77
CA GLY A 59 1.33 0.12 -10.23
C GLY A 59 2.54 -0.13 -11.14
N ILE A 60 2.82 0.81 -12.04
CA ILE A 60 3.99 0.75 -12.94
C ILE A 60 5.29 0.82 -12.13
N GLU A 61 5.42 1.78 -11.21
CA GLU A 61 6.61 1.90 -10.35
C GLU A 61 6.84 0.66 -9.48
N VAL A 62 5.76 0.11 -8.91
CA VAL A 62 5.80 -1.10 -8.07
C VAL A 62 6.29 -2.30 -8.88
N GLY A 63 5.83 -2.44 -10.13
CA GLY A 63 6.32 -3.45 -11.07
C GLY A 63 7.79 -3.25 -11.44
N GLN A 64 8.19 -2.02 -11.78
CA GLN A 64 9.58 -1.69 -12.11
C GLN A 64 10.56 -1.90 -10.94
N ARG A 65 10.07 -1.78 -9.70
CA ARG A 65 10.86 -2.02 -8.49
C ARG A 65 10.88 -3.48 -8.05
N GLY A 66 10.08 -4.34 -8.69
CA GLY A 66 10.03 -5.77 -8.40
C GLY A 66 9.44 -6.10 -7.01
N TRP A 67 8.66 -5.21 -6.42
CA TRP A 67 8.10 -5.42 -5.07
C TRP A 67 7.05 -6.54 -5.00
N LEU A 68 6.47 -6.92 -6.14
CA LEU A 68 5.51 -8.01 -6.28
C LEU A 68 6.15 -9.31 -6.76
N SER A 69 7.45 -9.29 -7.11
CA SER A 69 8.21 -10.47 -7.47
C SER A 69 8.52 -11.25 -6.19
N SER A 70 7.97 -12.47 -6.10
CA SER A 70 7.89 -13.30 -4.89
C SER A 70 9.22 -13.72 -4.24
N GLU A 71 10.38 -13.21 -4.67
CA GLU A 71 11.71 -13.72 -4.32
C GLU A 71 12.45 -12.92 -3.24
N ARG A 72 11.91 -11.79 -2.75
CA ARG A 72 12.64 -10.91 -1.81
C ARG A 72 11.84 -10.37 -0.63
N ILE A 73 10.79 -11.07 -0.19
CA ILE A 73 10.04 -10.68 1.01
C ILE A 73 10.70 -11.31 2.25
N GLY A 74 11.95 -10.93 2.47
CA GLY A 74 12.68 -11.21 3.71
C GLY A 74 12.41 -10.10 4.71
N ALA A 75 11.88 -10.51 5.87
CA ALA A 75 11.75 -9.74 7.10
C ALA A 75 10.73 -8.59 7.09
N GLN A 76 9.59 -8.78 7.75
CA GLN A 76 9.40 -8.19 9.09
C GLN A 76 8.03 -8.49 9.70
N HIS A 77 8.11 -8.83 10.98
CA HIS A 77 7.08 -9.17 11.95
C HIS A 77 5.88 -8.23 11.95
N HIS A 78 4.69 -8.82 11.96
CA HIS A 78 3.47 -8.18 12.44
C HIS A 78 3.52 -8.13 13.97
N THR A 79 3.65 -6.95 14.57
CA THR A 79 2.97 -6.69 15.84
C THR A 79 2.87 -5.19 16.06
N ALA A 80 1.67 -4.78 16.45
CA ALA A 80 1.28 -3.42 16.84
C ALA A 80 1.25 -2.37 15.70
N CYS A 81 0.05 -2.14 15.18
CA CYS A 81 -0.41 -0.76 15.06
C CYS A 81 -1.83 -0.68 15.60
N GLY A 82 -1.91 -0.45 16.91
CA GLY A 82 -3.13 -0.06 17.58
C GLY A 82 -3.60 1.33 17.12
N CYS A 83 -4.92 1.44 17.06
CA CYS A 83 -5.78 2.58 17.40
C CYS A 83 -5.38 4.03 17.03
N HIS A 84 -6.30 4.74 16.37
CA HIS A 84 -6.83 6.00 16.93
C HIS A 84 -8.21 6.32 16.32
N THR A 85 -9.23 6.35 17.16
CA THR A 85 -10.56 6.94 16.95
C THR A 85 -10.42 8.41 16.56
N LEU A 86 -10.88 8.83 15.39
CA LEU A 86 -11.20 10.23 15.11
C LEU A 86 -12.54 10.28 14.37
N ASP A 87 -13.56 10.50 15.19
CA ASP A 87 -14.60 11.49 14.99
C ASP A 87 -14.20 12.56 13.96
N ASP A 88 -15.06 12.80 12.98
CA ASP A 88 -15.32 14.17 12.52
C ASP A 88 -16.68 14.16 11.80
N SER A 89 -17.67 14.64 12.56
CA SER A 89 -18.96 15.17 12.12
C SER A 89 -18.75 16.39 11.19
N PRO A 90 -19.78 16.98 10.55
CA PRO A 90 -21.01 17.44 11.19
C PRO A 90 -22.23 16.63 10.80
#